data_AF-A0A3C0WYF2-F1
#
_entry.id   AF-A0A3C0WYF2-F1
#
_cell.length_a   1.000
_cell.length_b   1.000
_cell.length_c   1.000
_cell.angle_alpha   90.00
_cell.angle_beta   90.00
_cell.angle_gamma   90.00
#
_symmetry.space_group_name_H-M   'P 1'
#
loop_
_entity.id
_entity.type
_entity.pdbx_description
1 polymer ?
#
loop_
_entity_poly.entity_id
_entity_poly.type
_entity_poly.pdbx_seq_one_letter_code
_entity_poly.pdbx_strand_id
1 'polypeptide(L)'
;MNIFDMSLGAGTLTDLGVYCVYAAVDMFGMPQSVKASAAFFDNGADKSGSAIFEYDGFTAALSYSKAGQSAIGSEIIGDGGAVKIGSVS
;
A
#
# COMPACT_ATOMS: atom_id res chain seq x y z
N MET A 1 22.94 -8.00 -6.81
CA MET A 1 22.40 -7.37 -5.58
C MET A 1 21.10 -8.09 -5.25
N ASN A 2 20.89 -8.55 -4.02
CA ASN A 2 19.67 -9.28 -3.64
C ASN A 2 18.67 -8.31 -3.00
N ILE A 3 17.50 -8.13 -3.61
CA ILE A 3 16.45 -7.21 -3.14
C ILE A 3 15.68 -7.70 -1.89
N PHE A 4 16.14 -8.80 -1.30
CA PHE A 4 15.64 -9.36 -0.05
C PHE A 4 16.71 -9.36 1.06
N ASP A 5 17.85 -8.71 0.82
CA ASP A 5 18.87 -8.50 1.85
C ASP A 5 18.42 -7.38 2.81
N MET A 6 18.00 -7.76 4.01
CA MET A 6 17.54 -6.82 5.03
C MET A 6 18.61 -5.83 5.48
N SER A 7 19.90 -6.14 5.29
CA SER A 7 21.00 -5.19 5.60
C SER A 7 21.00 -3.96 4.68
N LEU A 8 20.28 -4.03 3.55
CA LEU A 8 20.12 -2.95 2.59
C LEU A 8 18.80 -2.18 2.76
N GLY A 9 18.05 -2.42 3.84
CA GLY A 9 16.71 -1.83 4.05
C GLY A 9 15.64 -2.39 3.11
N ALA A 10 15.91 -3.57 2.53
CA ALA A 10 15.08 -4.15 1.49
C ALA A 10 13.77 -4.72 2.06
N GLY A 11 12.65 -4.25 1.52
CA GLY A 11 11.30 -4.65 1.96
C GLY A 11 10.25 -4.25 0.92
N THR A 12 9.09 -4.92 0.90
CA THR A 12 8.01 -4.57 -0.03
C THR A 12 7.35 -3.24 0.36
N LEU A 13 7.18 -2.97 1.64
CA LEU A 13 6.68 -1.69 2.15
C LEU A 13 7.61 -0.55 1.75
N THR A 14 8.92 -0.69 1.97
CA THR A 14 9.90 0.37 1.63
C THR A 14 9.99 0.61 0.12
N ASP A 15 9.95 -0.45 -0.68
CA ASP A 15 10.19 -0.33 -2.12
C ASP A 15 8.92 -0.02 -2.93
N LEU A 16 7.74 -0.48 -2.48
CA LEU A 16 6.47 -0.33 -3.19
C LEU A 16 5.37 0.28 -2.33
N GLY A 17 5.23 -0.17 -1.09
CA GLY A 17 4.16 0.30 -0.20
C GLY A 17 4.25 1.80 0.13
N VAL A 18 5.46 2.37 0.12
CA VAL A 18 5.71 3.80 0.35
C VAL A 18 4.95 4.68 -0.64
N TYR A 19 4.77 4.22 -1.89
CA TYR A 19 4.03 4.99 -2.90
C TYR A 19 2.53 5.00 -2.61
N CYS A 20 1.97 3.88 -2.13
CA CYS A 20 0.57 3.84 -1.70
C CYS A 20 0.35 4.75 -0.48
N VAL A 21 1.27 4.71 0.49
CA VAL A 21 1.20 5.56 1.69
C VAL A 21 1.33 7.03 1.31
N TYR A 22 2.31 7.38 0.48
CA TYR A 22 2.51 8.74 0.01
C TYR A 22 1.28 9.26 -0.73
N ALA A 23 0.72 8.48 -1.67
CA ALA A 23 -0.48 8.89 -2.39
C ALA A 23 -1.67 9.16 -1.46
N ALA A 24 -1.89 8.29 -0.45
CA ALA A 24 -2.96 8.49 0.52
C ALA A 24 -2.73 9.78 1.35
N VAL A 25 -1.50 10.02 1.82
CA VAL A 25 -1.18 11.19 2.64
C VAL A 25 -1.22 12.49 1.83
N ASP A 26 -0.74 12.47 0.58
CA ASP A 26 -0.75 13.62 -0.33
C ASP A 26 -2.18 14.02 -0.71
N MET A 27 -3.07 13.05 -0.96
CA MET A 27 -4.45 13.31 -1.34
C MET A 27 -5.35 13.66 -0.15
N PHE A 28 -5.17 13.01 1.00
CA PHE A 28 -6.14 13.04 2.09
C PHE A 28 -5.59 13.55 3.43
N GLY A 29 -4.30 13.86 3.50
CA GLY A 29 -3.62 14.24 4.73
C GLY A 29 -3.28 13.05 5.63
N MET A 30 -2.93 13.32 6.89
CA MET A 30 -2.58 12.27 7.84
C MET A 30 -3.83 11.52 8.33
N PRO A 31 -3.85 10.19 8.34
CA PRO A 31 -4.98 9.42 8.87
C PRO A 31 -5.07 9.55 10.41
N GLN A 32 -6.28 9.40 10.94
CA GLN A 32 -6.54 9.37 12.39
C GLN A 32 -5.99 8.10 13.03
N SER A 33 -6.06 6.97 12.29
CA SER A 33 -5.53 5.69 12.74
C SER A 33 -5.09 4.82 11.55
N VAL A 34 -4.17 3.89 11.83
CA VAL A 34 -3.66 2.94 10.83
C VAL A 34 -3.69 1.53 11.41
N LYS A 35 -4.26 0.60 10.66
CA LYS A 35 -4.15 -0.85 10.91
C LYS A 35 -3.45 -1.50 9.74
N ALA A 36 -2.34 -2.17 9.97
CA ALA A 36 -1.53 -2.77 8.92
C ALA A 36 -1.22 -4.24 9.22
N SER A 37 -1.06 -5.03 8.17
CA SER A 37 -0.62 -6.42 8.22
C SER A 37 0.32 -6.71 7.06
N ALA A 38 1.26 -7.64 7.26
CA ALA A 38 2.22 -8.03 6.24
C ALA A 38 2.47 -9.54 6.29
N ALA A 39 2.77 -10.10 5.12
CA ALA A 39 3.34 -11.43 4.98
C ALA A 39 4.85 -11.29 4.81
N PHE A 40 5.61 -12.22 5.37
CA PHE A 40 7.07 -12.19 5.37
C PHE A 40 7.63 -13.44 4.67
N PHE A 41 8.81 -13.30 4.09
CA PHE A 41 9.64 -14.43 3.70
C PHE A 41 10.34 -15.03 4.93
N ASP A 42 10.89 -16.24 4.79
CA ASP A 42 11.58 -16.95 5.88
C ASP A 42 12.80 -16.18 6.42
N ASN A 43 13.39 -15.31 5.60
CA ASN A 43 14.50 -14.44 6.00
C ASN A 43 14.07 -13.16 6.74
N GLY A 44 12.77 -12.99 6.99
CA GLY A 44 12.20 -11.84 7.70
C GLY A 44 11.88 -10.63 6.84
N ALA A 45 12.20 -10.63 5.54
CA ALA A 45 11.84 -9.54 4.64
C ALA A 45 10.33 -9.57 4.33
N ASP A 46 9.67 -8.41 4.29
CA ASP A 46 8.24 -8.36 3.96
C ASP A 46 8.02 -8.60 2.46
N LYS A 47 7.06 -9.48 2.16
CA LYS A 47 6.72 -9.99 0.84
C LYS A 47 5.56 -9.24 0.19
N SER A 48 4.60 -8.87 1.02
CA SER A 48 3.38 -8.16 0.66
C SER A 48 2.75 -7.59 1.92
N GLY A 49 2.02 -6.49 1.78
CA GLY A 49 1.31 -5.89 2.89
C GLY A 49 0.00 -5.25 2.48
N SER A 50 -0.83 -5.02 3.49
CA SER A 50 -2.03 -4.22 3.38
C SER A 50 -2.18 -3.32 4.60
N ALA A 51 -2.84 -2.20 4.40
CA ALA A 51 -3.17 -1.30 5.49
C ALA A 51 -4.55 -0.67 5.27
N ILE A 52 -5.25 -0.38 6.37
CA ILE A 52 -6.45 0.44 6.39
C ILE A 52 -6.11 1.71 7.14
N PHE A 53 -6.29 2.84 6.45
CA PHE A 53 -6.15 4.17 6.99
C PHE A 53 -7.56 4.70 7.30
N GLU A 54 -7.78 5.12 8.53
CA GLU A 54 -9.05 5.70 8.98
C GLU A 54 -8.97 7.23 8.91
N TYR A 55 -9.92 7.85 8.22
CA TYR A 55 -10.11 9.31 8.14
C TYR A 55 -11.49 9.67 8.69
N ASP A 56 -11.75 10.97 8.87
CA ASP A 56 -13.09 11.41 9.22
C ASP A 56 -14.05 11.19 8.04
N GLY A 57 -15.01 10.28 8.21
CA GLY A 57 -16.05 9.98 7.22
C GLY A 57 -15.70 8.97 6.12
N PHE A 58 -14.46 8.47 6.03
CA PHE A 58 -14.08 7.43 5.06
C PHE A 58 -12.85 6.61 5.48
N THR A 59 -12.55 5.56 4.72
CA THR A 59 -11.33 4.75 4.89
C THR A 59 -10.62 4.60 3.57
N ALA A 60 -9.29 4.50 3.62
CA ALA A 60 -8.47 4.13 2.47
C ALA A 60 -7.84 2.76 2.72
N ALA A 61 -8.04 1.82 1.79
CA ALA A 61 -7.43 0.50 1.82
C ALA A 61 -6.24 0.46 0.86
N LEU A 62 -5.07 0.12 1.39
CA LEU A 62 -3.81 0.05 0.68
C LEU A 62 -3.41 -1.41 0.55
N SER A 63 -2.91 -1.80 -0.62
CA SER A 63 -2.31 -3.12 -0.83
C SER A 63 -1.10 -3.00 -1.75
N TYR A 64 -0.04 -3.71 -1.41
CA TYR A 64 1.22 -3.71 -2.15
C TYR A 64 1.88 -5.08 -2.02
N SER A 65 2.57 -5.53 -3.07
CA SER A 65 3.15 -6.88 -3.11
C SER A 65 4.29 -6.95 -4.12
N LYS A 66 5.38 -7.60 -3.74
CA LYS A 66 6.44 -8.04 -4.68
C LYS A 66 6.18 -9.44 -5.21
N ALA A 67 5.24 -10.17 -4.62
CA ALA A 67 4.96 -11.57 -4.94
C ALA A 67 3.76 -11.78 -5.86
N GLY A 68 3.06 -10.71 -6.23
CA GLY A 68 1.90 -10.79 -7.11
C GLY A 68 1.36 -9.40 -7.47
N GLN A 69 0.69 -9.33 -8.62
CA GLN A 69 0.12 -8.10 -9.15
C GLN A 69 -1.39 -8.08 -8.93
N SER A 70 -1.92 -6.95 -8.46
CA SER A 70 -3.36 -6.74 -8.36
C SER A 70 -3.97 -6.44 -9.74
N ALA A 71 -5.17 -6.95 -9.99
CA ALA A 71 -5.90 -6.75 -11.25
C ALA A 71 -6.89 -5.55 -11.22
N ILE A 72 -7.14 -4.97 -10.04
CA ILE A 72 -8.25 -4.04 -9.79
C ILE A 72 -7.86 -2.55 -9.84
N GLY A 73 -6.57 -2.22 -10.02
CA GLY A 73 -6.08 -0.83 -10.05
C GLY A 73 -6.32 -0.08 -8.75
N SER A 74 -6.43 1.25 -8.81
CA SER A 74 -6.84 2.09 -7.68
C SER A 74 -8.21 2.70 -7.96
N GLU A 75 -9.03 2.88 -6.92
CA GLU A 75 -10.39 3.41 -7.05
C GLU A 75 -10.72 4.33 -5.87
N ILE A 76 -11.40 5.43 -6.16
CA ILE A 76 -12.01 6.32 -5.17
C ILE A 76 -13.52 6.24 -5.38
N ILE A 77 -14.27 5.88 -4.34
CA ILE A 77 -15.72 5.68 -4.39
C ILE A 77 -16.39 6.71 -3.49
N GLY A 78 -17.35 7.46 -4.05
CA GLY A 78 -18.21 8.39 -3.33
C GLY A 78 -19.68 8.10 -3.62
N ASP A 79 -20.55 8.96 -3.09
CA ASP A 79 -22.00 8.89 -3.29
C ASP A 79 -22.43 9.12 -4.75
N GLY A 80 -21.72 9.99 -5.47
CA GLY A 80 -22.00 10.33 -6.87
C GLY A 80 -21.38 9.39 -7.91
N GLY A 81 -20.61 8.38 -7.49
CA GLY A 81 -19.95 7.43 -8.39
C GLY A 81 -18.54 7.08 -7.96
N ALA A 82 -17.76 6.55 -8.91
CA ALA A 82 -16.40 6.09 -8.66
C ALA A 82 -15.42 6.59 -9.74
N VAL A 83 -14.21 6.94 -9.32
CA VAL A 83 -13.08 7.24 -10.19
C VAL A 83 -12.11 6.08 -10.12
N LYS A 84 -11.85 5.45 -11.26
CA LYS A 84 -10.83 4.40 -11.40
C LYS A 84 -9.56 4.96 -12.00
N ILE A 85 -8.45 4.67 -11.35
CA ILE A 85 -7.10 5.00 -11.78
C ILE A 85 -6.46 3.68 -12.20
N GLY A 86 -6.10 3.59 -13.49
CA GLY A 86 -5.44 2.43 -14.05
C GLY A 86 -4.01 2.26 -13.53
N SER A 87 -3.32 1.21 -14.02
CA SER A 87 -1.91 1.02 -13.71
C SER A 87 -1.09 2.20 -14.22
N VAL A 88 -0.15 2.67 -13.39
CA VAL A 88 0.80 3.76 -13.73
C VAL A 88 2.16 3.21 -14.18
N SER A 89 2.20 1.91 -14.49
CA SER A 89 3.37 1.15 -14.98
C SER A 89 3.61 1.29 -16.48
#